data_AF-A0A950AHP4-F1
#
_entry.id   AF-A0A950AHP4-F1
#
_cell.length_a   1.000
_cell.length_b   1.000
_cell.length_c   1.000
_cell.angle_alpha   90.00
_cell.angle_beta   90.00
_cell.angle_gamma   90.00
#
_symmetry.space_group_name_H-M   'P 1'
#
loop_
_entity.id
_entity.type
_entity.pdbx_description
1 polymer ?
#
loop_
_entity_poly.entity_id
_entity_poly.type
_entity_poly.pdbx_seq_one_letter_code
_entity_poly.pdbx_strand_id
1 'polypeptide(L)' 'MTLGAVVLCGGQSRRMGQPKAWLSFGPERMLQRVVRLVREAVGPVVVVAAPGQECPPLPDSVTLVR' A
#
# COMPACT_ATOMS: atom_id res chain seq x y z
N MET A 1 -19.44 -14.78 4.13
CA MET A 1 -19.24 -13.44 4.71
C MET A 1 -18.02 -12.84 4.02
N THR A 2 -18.13 -11.65 3.42
CA THR A 2 -17.02 -11.03 2.67
C THR A 2 -16.31 -10.02 3.56
N LEU A 3 -15.00 -10.15 3.71
CA LEU A 3 -14.16 -9.24 4.49
C LEU A 3 -13.21 -8.52 3.53
N GLY A 4 -13.23 -7.19 3.56
CA GLY A 4 -12.30 -6.35 2.79
C GLY A 4 -11.28 -5.65 3.68
N ALA A 5 -10.25 -5.07 3.06
CA ALA A 5 -9.24 -4.28 3.76
C ALA A 5 -8.96 -2.94 3.09
N VAL A 6 -8.58 -1.98 3.93
CA VAL A 6 -8.08 -0.66 3.53
C VAL A 6 -6.66 -0.50 4.05
N VAL A 7 -5.71 -0.27 3.15
CA VAL A 7 -4.32 0.02 3.48
C VAL A 7 -4.08 1.52 3.33
N LEU A 8 -3.83 2.20 4.45
CA LEU A 8 -3.57 3.63 4.48
C LEU A 8 -2.10 3.91 4.16
N CYS A 9 -1.87 4.47 2.98
CA CYS A 9 -0.56 4.78 2.43
C CYS A 9 -0.28 6.29 2.39
N GLY A 10 -1.24 7.14 2.76
CA GLY A 10 -1.09 8.59 2.82
C GLY A 10 -0.24 9.06 4.01
N GLY A 11 0.78 9.87 3.76
CA GLY A 11 1.49 10.56 4.85
C GLY A 11 2.84 11.15 4.47
N GLN A 12 3.20 12.27 5.11
CA GLN A 12 4.38 13.07 4.77
C GLN A 12 5.73 12.41 5.08
N SER A 13 5.75 11.27 5.78
CA SER A 13 6.97 10.48 6.04
C SER A 13 8.16 11.27 6.62
N ARG A 14 7.89 12.34 7.38
CA ARG A 14 8.87 13.31 7.93
C ARG A 14 10.06 12.70 8.70
N ARG A 15 9.86 11.55 9.37
CA ARG A 15 10.88 10.90 10.19
C ARG A 15 11.81 9.96 9.42
N MET A 16 11.42 9.51 8.23
CA MET A 16 12.11 8.43 7.50
C MET A 16 12.99 8.95 6.35
N GLY A 17 12.97 10.25 6.05
CA GLY A 17 13.73 10.86 4.96
C GLY A 17 13.24 10.51 3.55
N GLN A 18 12.40 9.49 3.39
CA GLN A 18 11.76 9.07 2.15
C GLN A 18 10.32 8.59 2.39
N PRO A 19 9.43 8.62 1.37
CA PRO A 19 8.07 8.11 1.50
C PRO A 19 8.04 6.66 1.99
N LYS A 20 7.30 6.38 3.08
CA LYS A 20 7.27 5.02 3.68
C LYS A 20 6.86 3.94 2.69
N ALA A 21 5.96 4.27 1.76
CA ALA A 21 5.49 3.36 0.70
C ALA A 21 6.64 2.75 -0.13
N TRP A 22 7.73 3.50 -0.28
CA TRP A 22 8.89 3.20 -1.13
C TRP A 22 10.09 2.63 -0.37
N LEU A 23 10.00 2.50 0.96
CA LEU A 23 11.06 1.86 1.75
C LEU A 23 11.32 0.45 1.21
N SER A 24 12.59 0.11 1.02
CA SER A 24 12.99 -1.24 0.62
C SER A 24 12.68 -2.23 1.76
N PHE A 25 12.10 -3.38 1.41
CA PHE A 25 11.81 -4.47 2.32
C PHE A 25 12.15 -5.80 1.63
N GLY A 26 13.42 -6.20 1.72
CA GLY A 26 13.94 -7.32 0.93
C GLY A 26 13.76 -7.05 -0.57
N PRO A 27 13.12 -7.97 -1.33
CA PRO A 27 12.89 -7.80 -2.76
C PRO A 27 11.71 -6.87 -3.09
N GLU A 28 10.96 -6.42 -2.07
CA GLU A 28 9.72 -5.65 -2.24
C GLU A 28 9.90 -4.20 -1.74
N ARG A 29 8.95 -3.34 -2.09
CA ARG A 29 8.71 -2.09 -1.35
C ARG A 29 7.77 -2.34 -0.18
N MET A 30 7.86 -1.53 0.87
CA MET A 30 7.05 -1.67 2.08
C MET A 30 5.54 -1.76 1.77
N LEU A 31 5.03 -0.91 0.87
CA LEU A 31 3.61 -0.98 0.49
C LEU A 31 3.28 -2.29 -0.23
N GLN A 32 4.13 -2.76 -1.14
CA GLN A 32 3.93 -4.02 -1.87
C GLN A 32 3.86 -5.21 -0.91
N ARG A 33 4.79 -5.28 0.06
CA ARG A 33 4.82 -6.30 1.10
C ARG A 33 3.53 -6.32 1.93
N VAL A 34 3.07 -5.14 2.37
CA VAL A 34 1.82 -5.01 3.15
C VAL A 34 0.61 -5.47 2.33
N VAL A 35 0.50 -5.01 1.09
CA VAL A 35 -0.61 -5.37 0.19
C VAL A 35 -0.63 -6.87 -0.10
N ARG A 36 0.53 -7.49 -0.34
CA ARG A 36 0.62 -8.93 -0.56
C ARG A 36 0.14 -9.72 0.65
N LEU A 37 0.61 -9.39 1.85
CA LEU A 37 0.20 -10.05 3.10
C LEU A 37 -1.30 -9.92 3.36
N VAL A 38 -1.87 -8.73 3.18
CA VAL A 38 -3.31 -8.50 3.40
C VAL A 38 -4.15 -9.34 2.43
N ARG A 39 -3.74 -9.43 1.16
CA ARG A 39 -4.43 -10.25 0.15
C ARG A 39 -4.40 -11.75 0.42
N GLU A 40 -3.47 -12.24 1.25
CA GLU A 40 -3.45 -13.64 1.69
C GLU A 40 -4.60 -13.94 2.67
N ALA A 41 -5.16 -12.92 3.34
CA ALA A 41 -6.19 -13.10 4.37
C ALA A 41 -7.59 -12.65 3.92
N VAL A 42 -7.69 -11.62 3.07
CA VAL A 42 -8.97 -10.95 2.76
C VAL A 42 -9.06 -10.48 1.31
N GLY A 43 -10.28 -10.18 0.87
CA GLY A 43 -10.55 -9.57 -0.44
C GLY A 43 -11.98 -9.03 -0.51
N PRO A 44 -12.21 -7.79 -0.99
CA PRO A 44 -11.31 -6.91 -1.77
C PRO A 44 -10.32 -6.08 -0.94
N VAL A 45 -9.29 -5.51 -1.60
CA VAL A 45 -8.27 -4.64 -0.97
C VAL A 45 -8.21 -3.27 -1.67
N VAL A 46 -8.33 -2.21 -0.88
CA VAL A 46 -8.19 -0.81 -1.30
C VAL A 46 -6.94 -0.20 -0.68
N VAL A 47 -6.13 0.49 -1.47
CA VAL A 47 -5.03 1.33 -0.99
C VAL A 47 -5.45 2.79 -1.11
N VAL A 48 -5.32 3.55 -0.02
CA VAL A 48 -5.60 4.99 -0.01
C VAL A 48 -4.28 5.74 0.09
N ALA A 49 -3.95 6.53 -0.94
CA ALA A 49 -2.79 7.39 -0.98
C ALA A 49 -3.21 8.87 -0.87
N ALA A 50 -2.26 9.77 -0.59
CA ALA A 50 -2.55 11.20 -0.66
C ALA A 50 -2.62 11.66 -2.14
N PRO A 51 -3.32 12.77 -2.44
CA PRO A 51 -3.33 13.37 -3.77
C PRO A 51 -1.91 13.62 -4.29
N GLY A 52 -1.63 13.18 -5.53
CA GLY A 52 -0.32 13.32 -6.17
C GLY A 52 0.80 12.44 -5.58
N GLN A 53 0.53 11.64 -4.55
CA GLN A 53 1.53 10.73 -3.98
C GLN A 53 1.82 9.57 -4.94
N GLU A 54 3.10 9.38 -5.24
CA GLU A 54 3.56 8.20 -5.96
C GLU A 54 3.49 6.95 -5.09
N CYS A 55 3.03 5.85 -5.68
CA CYS A 55 3.01 4.53 -5.07
C CYS A 55 3.85 3.57 -5.93
N PRO A 56 4.55 2.60 -5.31
CA PRO A 56 5.14 1.51 -6.07
C PRO A 56 4.05 0.72 -6.82
N PRO A 57 4.41 0.02 -7.92
CA PRO A 57 3.45 -0.78 -8.68
C PRO A 57 2.70 -1.76 -7.78
N LEU A 58 1.38 -1.77 -7.90
CA LEU A 58 0.48 -2.67 -7.17
C LEU A 58 -0.18 -3.65 -8.15
N PRO A 59 -0.60 -4.85 -7.69
CA PRO A 59 -1.34 -5.78 -8.54
C PRO A 59 -2.66 -5.20 -9.02
N ASP A 60 -3.09 -5.51 -10.25
CA ASP A 60 -4.35 -5.01 -10.85
C ASP A 60 -5.61 -5.30 -10.02
N SER A 61 -5.57 -6.35 -9.21
CA SER A 61 -6.65 -6.70 -8.27
C SER A 61 -6.84 -5.70 -7.11
N VAL A 62 -5.96 -4.72 -6.95
CA VAL A 62 -5.96 -3.74 -5.86
C VAL A 62 -6.49 -2.41 -6.36
N THR A 63 -7.50 -1.86 -5.69
CA THR A 63 -8.00 -0.52 -6.03
C THR A 63 -7.15 0.54 -5.34
N LEU A 64 -6.51 1.42 -6.11
CA LEU A 64 -5.80 2.58 -5.59
C LEU A 64 -6.69 3.84 -5.68
N VAL A 65 -6.90 4.51 -4.54
CA VAL A 65 -7.64 5.78 -4.43
C VAL A 65 -6.70 6.87 -3.92
N ARG A 66 -6.87 8.11 -4.40
CA ARG A 66 -6.05 9.28 -4.05
C ARG A 66 -6.90 10.44 -3.57
#